data_AF-A0A933SFQ7-F1
#
_entry.id   AF-A0A933SFQ7-F1
#
_cell.length_a   1.000
_cell.length_b   1.000
_cell.length_c   1.000
_cell.angle_alpha   90.00
_cell.angle_beta   90.00
_cell.angle_gamma   90.00
#
_symmetry.space_group_name_H-M   'P 1'
#
loop_
_entity.id
_entity.type
_entity.pdbx_description
1 polymer ?
#
loop_
_entity_poly.entity_id
_entity_poly.type
_entity_poly.pdbx_seq_one_letter_code
_entity_poly.pdbx_strand_id
1 'polypeptide(L)'
;QKWEKIKSGEKQRESVLDGIPKQLPTLIRAKRLQERAARVGFDWPHSEDVWKKVEEEWRELMEARHNKDHAGMKEEMGDVMIALVNLGRFIDVDADDALRGSIDKFIYRFGEIEKEFKRRGKDITHATLDEMEAIWQRAKEAEKRGDKSLL
;
A
#
# COMPACT_ATOMS: atom_id res chain seq x y z
N GLN A 1 23.11 -10.77 -6.81
CA GLN A 1 22.96 -12.24 -6.70
C GLN A 1 23.94 -12.95 -5.74
N LYS A 2 24.69 -12.26 -4.84
CA LYS A 2 25.68 -12.93 -3.94
C LYS A 2 25.34 -12.87 -2.43
N TRP A 3 24.19 -12.32 -2.05
CA TRP A 3 23.81 -12.13 -0.64
C TRP A 3 22.91 -13.22 -0.05
N GLU A 4 22.12 -13.94 -0.87
CA GLU A 4 21.23 -15.01 -0.34
C GLU A 4 21.97 -16.34 -0.08
N LYS A 5 23.18 -16.54 -0.61
CA LYS A 5 23.92 -17.82 -0.47
C LYS A 5 24.68 -18.00 0.86
N ILE A 6 24.65 -17.06 1.80
CA ILE A 6 25.48 -17.11 3.04
C ILE A 6 24.64 -17.25 4.33
N LYS A 7 23.44 -17.85 4.29
CA LYS A 7 22.71 -18.22 5.53
C LYS A 7 22.10 -19.62 5.49
N SER A 8 22.80 -20.59 4.91
CA SER A 8 22.55 -22.01 5.15
C SER A 8 23.32 -22.48 6.39
N GLY A 9 22.97 -21.93 7.55
CA GLY A 9 23.12 -22.64 8.81
C GLY A 9 21.84 -23.43 8.99
N GLU A 10 21.87 -24.70 8.61
CA GLU A 10 20.71 -25.59 8.52
C GLU A 10 20.09 -25.81 9.91
N LYS A 11 19.09 -24.99 10.26
CA LYS A 11 17.89 -25.54 10.89
C LYS A 11 17.08 -26.15 9.75
N GLN A 12 16.74 -27.43 9.85
CA GLN A 12 15.72 -28.04 9.00
C GLN A 12 14.49 -27.12 9.05
N ARG A 13 14.18 -26.50 7.91
CA ARG A 13 12.95 -25.70 7.77
C ARG A 13 11.83 -26.69 7.49
N GLU A 14 10.79 -26.66 8.31
CA GLU A 14 9.61 -27.51 8.15
C GLU A 14 8.66 -26.92 7.11
N SER A 15 8.64 -25.59 6.96
CA SER A 15 7.82 -24.88 5.99
C SER A 15 8.66 -24.13 4.96
N VAL A 16 8.17 -24.11 3.71
CA VAL A 16 8.69 -23.24 2.64
C VAL A 16 8.74 -21.78 3.09
N LEU A 17 7.83 -21.34 3.97
CA LEU A 17 7.70 -19.97 4.46
C LEU A 17 8.67 -19.63 5.61
N ASP A 18 9.37 -20.63 6.19
CA ASP A 18 10.19 -20.47 7.39
C ASP A 18 11.35 -19.48 7.25
N GLY A 19 11.55 -18.65 8.27
CA GLY A 19 12.63 -17.67 8.31
C GLY A 19 12.25 -16.30 7.73
N ILE A 20 10.98 -16.06 7.37
CA ILE A 20 10.46 -14.70 7.21
C ILE A 20 10.20 -14.13 8.62
N PRO A 21 10.89 -13.05 9.04
CA PRO A 21 10.70 -12.48 10.37
C PRO A 21 9.28 -11.92 10.55
N LYS A 22 8.66 -12.21 11.70
CA LYS A 22 7.30 -11.74 12.02
C LYS A 22 7.24 -10.23 12.25
N GLN A 23 8.37 -9.62 12.63
CA GLN A 23 8.51 -8.19 12.91
C GLN A 23 8.70 -7.31 11.67
N LEU A 24 8.72 -7.90 10.46
CA LEU A 24 8.75 -7.11 9.24
C LEU A 24 7.47 -6.27 9.11
N PRO A 25 7.55 -5.07 8.50
CA PRO A 25 6.36 -4.33 8.09
C PRO A 25 5.43 -5.21 7.26
N THR A 26 4.12 -5.05 7.46
CA THR A 26 3.11 -5.98 6.94
C THR A 26 3.17 -6.17 5.43
N LEU A 27 3.30 -5.09 4.65
CA LEU A 27 3.37 -5.16 3.18
C LEU A 27 4.65 -5.85 2.71
N ILE A 28 5.79 -5.54 3.33
CA ILE A 28 7.08 -6.21 3.06
C ILE A 28 6.97 -7.70 3.39
N ARG A 29 6.32 -8.05 4.50
CA ARG A 29 6.12 -9.44 4.91
C ARG A 29 5.23 -10.18 3.91
N ALA A 30 4.13 -9.57 3.47
CA ALA A 30 3.23 -10.15 2.46
C ALA A 30 3.96 -10.42 1.13
N LYS A 31 4.72 -9.43 0.63
CA LYS A 31 5.56 -9.57 -0.57
C LYS A 31 6.53 -10.75 -0.45
N ARG A 32 7.26 -10.85 0.67
CA ARG A 32 8.23 -11.94 0.89
C ARG A 32 7.57 -13.32 1.00
N LEU A 33 6.38 -13.41 1.58
CA LEU A 33 5.62 -14.66 1.64
C LEU A 33 5.25 -15.11 0.22
N GLN A 34 4.75 -14.20 -0.62
CA GLN A 34 4.39 -14.47 -2.01
C GLN A 34 5.61 -14.84 -2.87
N GLU A 35 6.72 -14.08 -2.78
CA GLU A 35 7.98 -14.42 -3.46
C GLU A 35 8.48 -15.81 -3.11
N ARG A 36 8.28 -16.23 -1.87
CA ARG A 36 8.74 -17.53 -1.38
C ARG A 36 7.83 -18.67 -1.80
N ALA A 37 6.52 -18.44 -1.85
CA ALA A 37 5.56 -19.38 -2.45
C ALA A 37 5.82 -19.53 -3.97
N ALA A 38 6.11 -18.43 -4.67
CA ALA A 38 6.44 -18.45 -6.09
C ALA A 38 7.69 -19.29 -6.41
N ARG A 39 8.71 -19.29 -5.52
CA ARG A 39 9.93 -20.12 -5.68
C ARG A 39 9.65 -21.62 -5.76
N VAL A 40 8.52 -22.10 -5.25
CA VAL A 40 8.10 -23.51 -5.33
C VAL A 40 7.00 -23.76 -6.37
N GLY A 41 6.76 -22.78 -7.25
CA GLY A 41 5.78 -22.89 -8.33
C GLY A 41 4.35 -22.48 -7.96
N PHE A 42 4.12 -21.97 -6.75
CA PHE A 42 2.83 -21.36 -6.38
C PHE A 42 2.80 -19.91 -6.85
N ASP A 43 2.63 -19.72 -8.16
CA ASP A 43 2.58 -18.41 -8.80
C ASP A 43 1.65 -18.40 -10.02
N TRP A 44 1.22 -17.21 -10.44
CA TRP A 44 0.38 -17.04 -11.62
C TRP A 44 1.24 -17.06 -12.90
N PRO A 45 0.77 -17.73 -13.96
CA PRO A 45 1.51 -17.79 -15.22
C PRO A 45 1.46 -16.47 -16.01
N HIS A 46 0.41 -15.65 -15.79
CA HIS A 46 0.19 -14.40 -16.51
C HIS A 46 -0.21 -13.28 -15.55
N SER A 47 0.24 -12.05 -15.82
CA SER A 47 -0.11 -10.86 -15.03
C SER A 47 -1.61 -10.58 -14.99
N GLU A 48 -2.32 -10.89 -16.08
CA GLU A 48 -3.75 -10.69 -16.26
C GLU A 48 -4.57 -11.45 -15.20
N ASP A 49 -4.09 -12.62 -14.77
CA ASP A 49 -4.79 -13.41 -13.75
C ASP A 49 -4.68 -12.77 -12.36
N VAL A 50 -3.62 -11.99 -12.11
CA VAL A 50 -3.47 -11.21 -10.88
C VAL A 50 -4.40 -10.00 -10.87
N TRP A 51 -4.58 -9.34 -12.01
CA TRP A 51 -5.58 -8.27 -12.15
C TRP A 51 -6.99 -8.78 -11.89
N LYS A 52 -7.37 -9.92 -12.47
CA LYS A 52 -8.66 -10.56 -12.19
C LYS A 52 -8.84 -10.89 -10.71
N LYS A 53 -7.77 -11.34 -10.04
CA LYS A 53 -7.83 -11.61 -8.60
C LYS A 53 -8.08 -10.34 -7.79
N VAL A 54 -7.45 -9.21 -8.13
CA VAL A 54 -7.76 -7.92 -7.48
C VAL A 54 -9.23 -7.53 -7.66
N GLU A 55 -9.79 -7.74 -8.86
CA GLU A 55 -11.21 -7.48 -9.12
C GLU A 55 -12.15 -8.42 -8.34
N GLU A 56 -11.76 -9.68 -8.17
CA GLU A 56 -12.47 -10.69 -7.38
C GLU A 56 -12.56 -10.28 -5.90
N GLU A 57 -11.41 -10.01 -5.25
CA GLU A 57 -11.37 -9.59 -3.83
C GLU A 57 -12.14 -8.28 -3.62
N TRP A 58 -12.07 -7.36 -4.58
CA TRP A 58 -12.84 -6.11 -4.52
C TRP A 58 -14.34 -6.36 -4.56
N ARG A 59 -14.80 -7.33 -5.36
CA ARG A 59 -16.21 -7.71 -5.43
C ARG A 59 -16.67 -8.38 -4.14
N GLU A 60 -15.85 -9.24 -3.56
CA GLU A 60 -16.14 -9.92 -2.28
C GLU A 60 -16.25 -8.90 -1.14
N LEU A 61 -15.34 -7.91 -1.07
CA LEU A 61 -15.45 -6.79 -0.12
C LEU A 61 -16.76 -5.99 -0.30
N MET A 62 -17.16 -5.75 -1.54
CA MET A 62 -18.41 -5.04 -1.84
C MET A 62 -19.65 -5.86 -1.45
N GLU A 63 -19.61 -7.18 -1.62
CA GLU A 63 -20.65 -8.10 -1.19
C GLU A 63 -20.77 -8.14 0.34
N ALA A 64 -19.66 -8.29 1.05
CA ALA A 64 -19.63 -8.24 2.52
C ALA A 64 -20.21 -6.92 3.05
N ARG A 65 -19.87 -5.80 2.41
CA ARG A 65 -20.45 -4.49 2.71
C ARG A 65 -21.95 -4.45 2.48
N HIS A 66 -22.43 -4.93 1.33
CA HIS A 66 -23.86 -4.96 1.02
C HIS A 66 -24.64 -5.77 2.06
N ASN A 67 -24.07 -6.88 2.50
CA ASN A 67 -24.66 -7.78 3.49
C ASN A 67 -24.50 -7.27 4.94
N LYS A 68 -23.85 -6.12 5.15
CA LYS A 68 -23.50 -5.56 6.47
C LYS A 68 -22.70 -6.53 7.34
N ASP A 69 -21.93 -7.40 6.71
CA ASP A 69 -21.06 -8.34 7.40
C ASP A 69 -19.73 -7.67 7.74
N HIS A 70 -19.62 -7.21 8.99
CA HIS A 70 -18.42 -6.57 9.49
C HIS A 70 -17.21 -7.50 9.61
N ALA A 71 -17.43 -8.79 9.83
CA ALA A 71 -16.34 -9.75 9.91
C ALA A 71 -15.79 -10.01 8.50
N GLY A 72 -16.67 -10.29 7.54
CA GLY A 72 -16.32 -10.42 6.13
C GLY A 72 -15.62 -9.16 5.60
N MET A 73 -16.15 -7.96 5.85
CA MET A 73 -15.49 -6.72 5.39
C MET A 73 -14.04 -6.58 5.88
N LYS A 74 -13.72 -7.09 7.08
CA LYS A 74 -12.35 -7.06 7.61
C LYS A 74 -11.45 -8.09 6.92
N GLU A 75 -11.98 -9.28 6.65
CA GLU A 75 -11.30 -10.37 5.94
C GLU A 75 -10.99 -9.93 4.50
N GLU A 76 -12.02 -9.55 3.74
CA GLU A 76 -11.89 -9.16 2.33
C GLU A 76 -11.03 -7.90 2.14
N MET A 77 -11.04 -6.97 3.10
CA MET A 77 -10.12 -5.82 3.06
C MET A 77 -8.65 -6.29 3.14
N GLY A 78 -8.37 -7.32 3.93
CA GLY A 78 -7.06 -7.95 4.00
C GLY A 78 -6.67 -8.61 2.68
N ASP A 79 -7.59 -9.32 2.05
CA ASP A 79 -7.34 -10.03 0.80
C ASP A 79 -7.17 -9.08 -0.39
N VAL A 80 -7.93 -7.98 -0.46
CA VAL A 80 -7.67 -6.87 -1.39
C VAL A 80 -6.24 -6.35 -1.22
N MET A 81 -5.78 -6.11 0.01
CA MET A 81 -4.41 -5.64 0.25
C MET A 81 -3.36 -6.68 -0.18
N ILE A 82 -3.58 -7.97 0.09
CA ILE A 82 -2.68 -9.05 -0.34
C ILE A 82 -2.63 -9.15 -1.86
N ALA A 83 -3.78 -9.05 -2.54
CA ALA A 83 -3.89 -9.07 -4.00
C ALA A 83 -3.15 -7.87 -4.63
N LEU A 84 -3.27 -6.67 -4.04
CA LEU A 84 -2.53 -5.49 -4.49
C LEU A 84 -1.01 -5.62 -4.31
N VAL A 85 -0.55 -6.23 -3.20
CA VAL A 85 0.88 -6.53 -3.02
C VAL A 85 1.37 -7.52 -4.08
N ASN A 86 0.56 -8.54 -4.39
CA ASN A 86 0.91 -9.50 -5.43
C ASN A 86 0.95 -8.85 -6.81
N LEU A 87 -0.04 -7.99 -7.11
CA LEU A 87 -0.06 -7.20 -8.34
C LEU A 87 1.22 -6.38 -8.48
N GLY A 88 1.62 -5.68 -7.41
CA GLY A 88 2.88 -4.93 -7.36
C GLY A 88 4.07 -5.79 -7.79
N ARG A 89 4.19 -7.02 -7.28
CA ARG A 89 5.25 -7.97 -7.67
C ARG A 89 5.25 -8.29 -9.16
N PHE A 90 4.08 -8.40 -9.80
CA PHE A 90 3.96 -8.68 -11.24
C PHE A 90 4.26 -7.49 -12.14
N ILE A 91 4.00 -6.27 -11.67
CA ILE A 91 4.26 -5.03 -12.42
C ILE A 91 5.59 -4.35 -12.03
N ASP A 92 6.44 -5.05 -11.28
CA ASP A 92 7.72 -4.56 -10.75
C ASP A 92 7.60 -3.27 -9.92
N VAL A 93 6.55 -3.18 -9.11
CA VAL A 93 6.29 -2.09 -8.16
C VAL A 93 6.30 -2.62 -6.74
N ASP A 94 7.17 -2.06 -5.89
CA ASP A 94 7.13 -2.36 -4.46
C ASP A 94 5.94 -1.63 -3.80
N ALA A 95 4.94 -2.39 -3.35
CA ALA A 95 3.73 -1.84 -2.76
C ALA A 95 3.98 -1.04 -1.47
N ASP A 96 5.01 -1.39 -0.67
CA ASP A 96 5.35 -0.66 0.55
C ASP A 96 5.95 0.71 0.19
N ASP A 97 6.87 0.74 -0.77
CA ASP A 97 7.46 1.99 -1.28
C ASP A 97 6.43 2.90 -1.96
N ALA A 98 5.56 2.33 -2.81
CA ALA A 98 4.49 3.06 -3.48
C ALA A 98 3.49 3.68 -2.48
N LEU A 99 3.17 2.96 -1.39
CA LEU A 99 2.32 3.47 -0.34
C LEU A 99 3.02 4.59 0.45
N ARG A 100 4.30 4.43 0.81
CA ARG A 100 5.09 5.48 1.46
C ARG A 100 5.09 6.77 0.65
N GLY A 101 5.39 6.69 -0.64
CA GLY A 101 5.34 7.86 -1.52
C GLY A 101 3.94 8.50 -1.57
N SER A 102 2.87 7.72 -1.47
CA SER A 102 1.50 8.25 -1.40
C SER A 102 1.16 8.92 -0.07
N ILE A 103 1.68 8.39 1.04
CA ILE A 103 1.59 8.99 2.37
C ILE A 103 2.36 10.32 2.42
N ASP A 104 3.57 10.38 1.87
CA ASP A 104 4.36 11.61 1.85
C ASP A 104 3.64 12.75 1.10
N LYS A 105 3.05 12.44 -0.06
CA LYS A 105 2.20 13.39 -0.81
C LYS A 105 1.00 13.85 0.02
N PHE A 106 0.38 12.96 0.79
CA PHE A 106 -0.74 13.32 1.67
C PHE A 106 -0.29 14.29 2.77
N ILE A 107 0.81 13.95 3.47
CA ILE A 107 1.38 14.77 4.55
C ILE A 107 1.73 16.17 4.02
N TYR A 108 2.42 16.24 2.88
CA TYR A 108 2.77 17.51 2.26
C TYR A 108 1.53 18.36 1.97
N ARG A 109 0.56 17.81 1.24
CA ARG A 109 -0.64 18.55 0.83
C ARG A 109 -1.50 18.98 2.02
N PHE A 110 -1.61 18.14 3.04
CA PHE A 110 -2.33 18.51 4.26
C PHE A 110 -1.59 19.59 5.05
N GLY A 111 -0.26 19.52 5.12
CA GLY A 111 0.56 20.58 5.71
C GLY A 111 0.38 21.94 5.02
N GLU A 112 0.17 21.97 3.70
CA GLU A 112 -0.16 23.21 3.00
C GLU A 112 -1.54 23.76 3.38
N ILE A 113 -2.51 22.89 3.69
CA ILE A 113 -3.80 23.31 4.25
C ILE A 113 -3.56 23.99 5.60
N GLU A 114 -2.82 23.36 6.51
CA GLU A 114 -2.53 23.90 7.85
C GLU A 114 -1.80 25.26 7.78
N LYS A 115 -0.78 25.37 6.91
CA LYS A 115 -0.04 26.62 6.70
C LYS A 115 -0.94 27.73 6.20
N GLU A 116 -1.83 27.45 5.24
CA GLU A 116 -2.73 28.46 4.69
C GLU A 116 -3.77 28.93 5.73
N PHE A 117 -4.31 28.02 6.54
CA PHE A 117 -5.23 28.40 7.63
C PHE A 117 -4.53 29.24 8.70
N LYS A 118 -3.32 28.84 9.10
CA LYS A 118 -2.48 29.63 10.01
C LYS A 118 -2.18 31.03 9.46
N ARG A 119 -1.85 31.15 8.17
CA ARG A 119 -1.59 32.43 7.50
C ARG A 119 -2.82 33.34 7.48
N ARG A 120 -4.02 32.76 7.37
CA ARG A 120 -5.30 33.48 7.41
C ARG A 120 -5.76 33.83 8.83
N GLY A 121 -5.04 33.37 9.87
CA GLY A 121 -5.49 33.50 11.25
C GLY A 121 -6.79 32.74 11.54
N LYS A 122 -7.10 31.70 10.75
CA LYS A 122 -8.28 30.85 10.93
C LYS A 122 -7.89 29.53 11.58
N ASP A 123 -8.80 28.97 12.37
CA ASP A 123 -8.69 27.61 12.88
C ASP A 123 -9.15 26.61 11.81
N ILE A 124 -8.32 25.61 11.53
CA ILE A 124 -8.60 24.53 10.57
C ILE A 124 -9.80 23.67 11.00
N THR A 125 -10.15 23.63 12.29
CA THR A 125 -11.32 22.87 12.77
C THR A 125 -12.65 23.43 12.27
N HIS A 126 -12.67 24.70 11.85
CA HIS A 126 -13.83 25.36 11.27
C HIS A 126 -13.79 25.42 9.73
N ALA A 127 -12.78 24.78 9.11
CA ALA A 127 -12.64 24.76 7.67
C ALA A 127 -13.73 23.91 7.01
N THR A 128 -14.24 24.39 5.89
CA THR A 128 -15.10 23.59 5.02
C THR A 128 -14.28 22.63 4.15
N LEU A 129 -14.88 21.52 3.73
CA LEU A 129 -14.24 20.61 2.78
C LEU A 129 -13.88 21.32 1.47
N ASP A 130 -14.71 22.24 0.99
CA ASP A 130 -14.45 23.00 -0.23
C ASP A 130 -13.22 23.93 -0.09
N GLU A 131 -13.05 24.58 1.07
CA GLU A 131 -11.84 25.37 1.35
C GLU A 131 -10.59 24.50 1.38
N MET A 132 -10.66 23.33 2.04
CA MET A 132 -9.55 22.37 2.11
C MET A 132 -9.19 21.84 0.73
N GLU A 133 -10.19 21.44 -0.07
CA GLU A 133 -10.01 20.90 -1.42
C GLU A 133 -9.37 21.92 -2.35
N ALA A 134 -9.79 23.18 -2.29
CA ALA A 134 -9.19 24.24 -3.09
C ALA A 134 -7.69 24.44 -2.77
N ILE A 135 -7.28 24.31 -1.50
CA ILE A 135 -5.87 24.37 -1.11
C ILE A 135 -5.13 23.10 -1.55
N TRP A 136 -5.75 21.94 -1.35
CA TRP A 136 -5.21 20.64 -1.73
C TRP A 136 -4.84 20.57 -3.21
N GLN A 137 -5.73 21.04 -4.10
CA GLN A 137 -5.44 21.06 -5.54
C GLN A 137 -4.26 21.98 -5.89
N ARG A 138 -4.16 23.15 -5.26
CA ARG A 138 -2.98 24.03 -5.44
C ARG A 138 -1.68 23.38 -4.98
N ALA A 139 -1.70 22.71 -3.82
CA ALA A 139 -0.54 21.99 -3.31
C ALA A 139 -0.11 20.84 -4.23
N LYS A 140 -1.07 20.07 -4.75
CA LYS A 140 -0.85 19.00 -5.73
C LYS A 140 -0.24 19.52 -7.04
N GLU A 141 -0.66 20.68 -7.51
CA GLU A 141 -0.06 21.30 -8.70
C GLU A 141 1.37 21.79 -8.45
N ALA A 142 1.64 22.41 -7.29
CA ALA A 142 2.99 22.86 -6.93
C ALA A 142 3.97 21.68 -6.81
N GLU A 143 3.55 20.61 -6.17
CA GLU A 143 4.30 19.35 -6.08
C GLU A 143 4.66 18.79 -7.46
N LYS A 144 3.69 18.73 -8.39
CA LYS A 144 3.92 18.25 -9.77
C LYS A 144 4.91 19.09 -10.56
N ARG A 145 4.99 20.40 -10.29
CA ARG A 145 5.92 21.32 -10.95
C ARG A 145 7.36 21.18 -10.45
N GLY A 146 7.61 20.33 -9.43
CA GLY A 146 8.95 20.14 -8.88
C GLY A 146 9.47 21.36 -8.13
N ASP A 147 8.57 22.27 -7.71
CA ASP A 147 8.91 23.47 -6.95
C ASP A 147 9.19 23.08 -5.49
N LYS A 148 10.34 22.41 -5.30
CA LYS A 148 10.85 21.90 -4.04
C LYS A 148 11.53 22.99 -3.21
N SER A 149 11.38 24.27 -3.57
CA SER A 149 11.84 25.40 -2.77
C SER A 149 11.15 25.52 -1.39
N LEU A 150 10.19 24.61 -1.12
CA LEU A 150 9.44 24.45 0.13
C LEU A 150 9.52 23.04 0.74
N LEU A 151 10.40 22.16 0.22
CA LEU A 151 10.79 20.90 0.89
C LEU A 151 11.98 21.12 1.83
#